data_AF-A0A1I0PQ79-F1
#
_entry.id   AF-A0A1I0PQ79-F1
#
_cell.length_a   1.000
_cell.length_b   1.000
_cell.length_c   1.000
_cell.angle_alpha   90.00
_cell.angle_beta   90.00
_cell.angle_gamma   90.00
#
_symmetry.space_group_name_H-M   'P 1'
#
loop_
_entity.id
_entity.type
_entity.pdbx_description
1 polymer ?
#
loop_
_entity_poly.entity_id
_entity_poly.type
_entity_poly.pdbx_seq_one_letter_code
_entity_poly.pdbx_strand_id
1 'polypeptide(L)'
;MATQKPEMLLKIRQQTVARRLYKCRPLFAYYELMQLYPGYTYEQYLTDIKPRPTGKKLRRRKNVKVKYGRYRRVQQLLTQWHTSHDYDALITASNLYKHLRKPYYVKVRIGNQHLSFTYPATVGVNIIEELVSLYHQCHEIADAIAIHDLCRQRYGFGYEVHC
;
A
#
# COMPACT_ATOMS: atom_id res chain seq x y z
N MET A 1 -9.43 -21.89 -38.10
CA MET A 1 -10.46 -21.89 -37.03
C MET A 1 -10.57 -23.30 -36.49
N ALA A 2 -10.26 -23.53 -35.21
CA ALA A 2 -10.28 -24.86 -34.63
C ALA A 2 -11.72 -25.34 -34.43
N THR A 3 -12.15 -26.33 -35.20
CA THR A 3 -13.44 -27.04 -35.05
C THR A 3 -13.40 -27.83 -33.75
N GLN A 4 -13.99 -27.28 -32.68
CA GLN A 4 -14.15 -28.00 -31.43
C GLN A 4 -15.12 -29.17 -31.64
N LYS A 5 -14.73 -30.38 -31.24
CA LYS A 5 -15.59 -31.57 -31.32
C LYS A 5 -16.93 -31.32 -30.59
N PRO A 6 -18.07 -31.73 -31.15
CA PRO A 6 -19.40 -31.42 -30.62
C PRO A 6 -19.61 -31.88 -29.17
N GLU A 7 -18.96 -32.96 -28.76
CA GLU A 7 -19.00 -33.52 -27.40
C GLU A 7 -18.42 -32.58 -26.34
N MET A 8 -17.33 -31.87 -26.68
CA MET A 8 -16.69 -30.91 -25.77
C MET A 8 -17.60 -29.71 -25.51
N LEU A 9 -18.31 -29.25 -26.54
CA LEU A 9 -19.27 -28.15 -26.43
C LEU A 9 -20.47 -28.54 -25.56
N LEU A 10 -20.95 -29.79 -25.69
CA LEU A 10 -22.03 -30.31 -24.85
C LEU A 10 -21.62 -30.32 -23.37
N LYS A 11 -20.41 -30.80 -23.06
CA LYS A 11 -19.89 -30.85 -21.69
C LYS A 11 -19.76 -29.45 -21.05
N ILE A 12 -19.28 -28.47 -21.82
CA ILE A 12 -19.19 -27.07 -21.37
C ILE A 12 -20.59 -26.49 -21.09
N ARG A 13 -21.57 -26.80 -21.95
CA ARG A 13 -22.96 -26.37 -21.77
C ARG A 13 -23.57 -26.99 -20.51
N GLN A 14 -23.44 -28.31 -20.33
CA GLN A 14 -23.92 -29.03 -19.15
C GLN A 14 -23.35 -28.42 -17.86
N GLN A 15 -22.03 -28.22 -17.80
CA GLN A 15 -21.37 -27.60 -16.65
C GLN A 15 -21.88 -26.17 -16.36
N THR A 16 -22.12 -25.38 -17.41
CA THR A 16 -22.62 -24.00 -17.27
C THR A 16 -24.04 -23.99 -16.71
N VAL A 17 -24.91 -24.87 -17.23
CA VAL A 17 -26.29 -25.03 -16.76
C VAL A 17 -26.29 -25.53 -15.31
N ALA A 18 -25.49 -26.54 -14.97
CA ALA A 18 -25.36 -27.08 -13.62
C ALA A 18 -25.01 -26.00 -12.59
N ARG A 19 -24.01 -25.16 -12.90
CA ARG A 19 -23.61 -24.04 -12.03
C ARG A 19 -24.68 -22.97 -11.89
N ARG A 20 -25.40 -22.66 -12.98
CA ARG A 20 -26.48 -21.68 -12.97
C ARG A 20 -27.67 -22.18 -12.14
N LEU A 21 -28.08 -23.43 -12.33
CA LEU A 21 -29.14 -24.07 -11.57
C LEU A 21 -28.77 -24.15 -10.09
N TYR A 22 -27.54 -24.55 -9.75
CA TYR A 22 -27.08 -24.56 -8.36
C TYR A 22 -27.17 -23.17 -7.70
N LYS A 23 -26.86 -22.09 -8.45
CA LYS A 23 -26.97 -20.72 -7.94
C LYS A 23 -28.42 -20.26 -7.74
N CYS A 24 -29.35 -20.70 -8.60
CA CYS A 24 -30.74 -20.24 -8.56
C CYS A 24 -31.64 -21.12 -7.67
N ARG A 25 -31.44 -22.45 -7.70
CA ARG A 25 -32.32 -23.47 -7.09
C ARG A 25 -31.50 -24.66 -6.58
N PRO A 26 -30.64 -24.49 -5.57
CA PRO A 26 -29.65 -25.50 -5.17
C PRO A 26 -30.26 -26.86 -4.79
N LEU A 27 -31.41 -26.87 -4.12
CA LEU A 27 -32.06 -28.09 -3.64
C LEU A 27 -32.58 -28.99 -4.78
N PHE A 28 -33.04 -28.39 -5.87
CA PHE A 28 -33.64 -29.13 -7.01
C PHE A 28 -32.73 -29.17 -8.23
N ALA A 29 -31.60 -28.47 -8.20
CA ALA A 29 -30.72 -28.26 -9.35
C ALA A 29 -30.26 -29.56 -10.02
N TYR A 30 -29.95 -30.61 -9.24
CA TYR A 30 -29.57 -31.89 -9.82
C TYR A 30 -30.73 -32.58 -10.57
N TYR A 31 -31.92 -32.59 -9.96
CA TYR A 31 -33.09 -33.22 -10.55
C TYR A 31 -33.53 -32.50 -11.84
N GLU A 32 -33.55 -31.17 -11.82
CA GLU A 32 -33.82 -30.35 -13.02
C GLU A 32 -32.76 -30.59 -14.12
N LEU A 33 -31.48 -30.76 -13.74
CA LEU A 33 -30.40 -31.03 -14.69
C LEU A 33 -30.52 -32.43 -15.31
N MET A 34 -30.93 -33.43 -14.54
CA MET A 34 -31.15 -34.80 -15.00
C MET A 34 -32.31 -34.87 -16.02
N GLN A 35 -33.35 -34.06 -15.84
CA GLN A 35 -34.45 -33.94 -16.80
C GLN A 35 -33.98 -33.35 -18.14
N LEU A 36 -33.06 -32.38 -18.10
CA LEU A 36 -32.52 -31.74 -19.31
C LEU A 36 -31.46 -32.59 -20.01
N TYR A 37 -30.72 -33.41 -19.26
CA TYR A 37 -29.64 -34.25 -19.77
C TYR A 37 -29.77 -35.68 -19.21
N PRO A 38 -30.53 -36.55 -19.91
CA PRO A 38 -30.66 -37.95 -19.53
C PRO A 38 -29.29 -38.63 -19.51
N GLY A 39 -28.92 -39.26 -18.41
CA GLY A 39 -27.61 -39.90 -18.21
C GLY A 39 -26.56 -39.03 -17.52
N TYR A 40 -26.90 -37.79 -17.14
CA TYR A 40 -26.02 -36.98 -16.31
C TYR A 40 -26.01 -37.50 -14.86
N THR A 41 -24.82 -37.83 -14.35
CA THR A 41 -24.69 -38.51 -13.05
C THR A 41 -24.54 -37.51 -11.90
N TYR A 42 -24.92 -37.93 -10.69
CA TYR A 42 -24.75 -37.11 -9.48
C TYR A 42 -23.27 -36.80 -9.18
N GLU A 43 -22.35 -37.72 -9.50
CA GLU A 43 -20.92 -37.50 -9.34
C GLU A 43 -20.42 -36.36 -10.25
N GLN A 44 -20.86 -36.35 -11.51
CA GLN A 44 -20.55 -35.27 -12.44
C GLN A 44 -21.09 -33.93 -11.94
N TYR A 45 -22.32 -33.91 -11.41
CA TYR A 45 -22.92 -32.73 -10.79
C TYR A 45 -22.03 -32.14 -9.69
N LEU A 46 -21.61 -32.98 -8.74
CA LEU A 46 -20.76 -32.56 -7.63
C LEU A 46 -19.39 -32.04 -8.11
N THR A 47 -18.82 -32.61 -9.16
CA THR A 47 -17.57 -32.11 -9.73
C THR A 47 -17.74 -30.75 -10.42
N ASP A 48 -18.87 -30.52 -11.08
CA ASP A 48 -19.11 -29.30 -11.86
C ASP A 48 -19.46 -28.08 -10.99
N ILE A 49 -20.13 -28.29 -9.85
CA ILE A 49 -20.46 -27.23 -8.89
C ILE A 49 -19.27 -26.79 -8.03
N LYS A 50 -18.22 -27.61 -7.90
CA LYS A 50 -17.04 -27.27 -7.09
C LYS A 50 -16.45 -25.95 -7.57
N PRO A 51 -16.22 -24.98 -6.66
CA PRO A 51 -15.52 -23.76 -7.02
C PRO A 51 -14.19 -24.12 -7.65
N ARG A 52 -13.90 -23.56 -8.84
CA ARG A 52 -12.56 -23.73 -9.43
C ARG A 52 -11.57 -23.15 -8.41
N PRO A 53 -10.56 -23.90 -7.97
CA PRO A 53 -9.53 -23.35 -7.10
C PRO A 53 -8.93 -22.14 -7.81
N THR A 54 -9.12 -20.96 -7.23
CA THR A 54 -8.61 -19.70 -7.75
C THR A 54 -7.09 -19.71 -7.56
N GLY A 55 -6.38 -20.36 -8.48
CA GLY A 55 -4.92 -20.51 -8.46
C GLY A 55 -4.12 -19.22 -8.61
N LYS A 56 -4.77 -18.05 -8.64
CA LYS A 56 -4.09 -16.76 -8.66
C LYS A 56 -3.89 -16.30 -7.23
N LYS A 57 -2.68 -16.52 -6.70
CA LYS A 57 -2.21 -15.86 -5.47
C LYS A 57 -2.51 -14.37 -5.61
N LEU A 58 -3.38 -13.81 -4.75
CA LEU A 58 -3.57 -12.36 -4.71
C LEU A 58 -2.18 -11.74 -4.55
N ARG A 59 -1.73 -10.97 -5.55
CA ARG A 59 -0.49 -10.21 -5.43
C ARG A 59 -0.64 -9.33 -4.19
N ARG A 60 0.22 -9.54 -3.18
CA ARG A 60 0.25 -8.66 -2.00
C ARG A 60 0.42 -7.24 -2.50
N ARG A 61 -0.60 -6.40 -2.33
CA ARG A 61 -0.52 -4.98 -2.68
C ARG A 61 0.63 -4.37 -1.87
N LYS A 62 1.57 -3.73 -2.56
CA LYS A 62 2.65 -3.00 -1.88
C LYS A 62 2.03 -1.93 -0.98
N ASN A 63 2.50 -1.82 0.26
CA ASN A 63 2.05 -0.76 1.16
C ASN A 63 2.64 0.57 0.68
N VAL A 64 1.78 1.41 0.09
CA VAL A 64 2.17 2.71 -0.52
C VAL A 64 2.81 3.66 0.50
N LYS A 65 2.59 3.44 1.81
CA LYS A 65 3.10 4.32 2.88
C LYS A 65 4.60 4.16 3.12
N VAL A 66 5.18 3.02 2.72
CA VAL A 66 6.61 2.68 2.95
C VAL A 66 7.54 3.69 2.29
N LYS A 67 7.10 4.37 1.22
CA LYS A 67 7.92 5.37 0.52
C LYS A 67 8.11 6.68 1.29
N TYR A 68 7.34 6.95 2.35
CA TYR A 68 7.42 8.19 3.10
C TYR A 68 8.36 8.03 4.29
N GLY A 69 9.28 8.98 4.48
CA GLY A 69 10.33 8.84 5.49
C GLY A 69 9.80 8.86 6.93
N ARG A 70 8.69 9.55 7.19
CA ARG A 70 7.98 9.51 8.50
C ARG A 70 7.44 8.12 8.85
N TYR A 71 7.15 7.27 7.87
CA TYR A 71 6.49 5.99 8.10
C TYR A 71 7.33 5.05 8.97
N ARG A 72 8.65 5.02 8.75
CA ARG A 72 9.56 4.19 9.54
C ARG A 72 9.54 4.58 11.03
N ARG A 73 9.59 5.88 11.32
CA ARG A 73 9.54 6.41 12.69
C ARG A 73 8.19 6.10 13.36
N VAL A 74 7.09 6.21 12.62
CA VAL A 74 5.75 5.82 13.11
C VAL A 74 5.73 4.35 13.53
N GLN A 75 6.31 3.44 12.72
CA GLN A 75 6.36 2.02 13.08
C GLN A 75 7.20 1.77 14.34
N GLN A 76 8.31 2.46 14.50
CA GLN A 76 9.15 2.37 15.71
C GLN A 76 8.37 2.82 16.95
N LEU A 77 7.68 3.97 16.89
CA LEU A 77 6.88 4.49 17.99
C LEU A 77 5.69 3.59 18.35
N LEU A 78 5.02 3.00 17.35
CA LEU A 78 3.95 2.03 17.61
C LEU A 78 4.50 0.77 18.27
N THR A 79 5.68 0.30 17.87
CA THR A 79 6.35 -0.85 18.49
C THR A 79 6.73 -0.55 19.95
N GLN A 80 7.24 0.65 20.19
CA GLN A 80 7.55 1.15 21.55
C GLN A 80 6.29 1.18 22.42
N TRP A 81 5.19 1.76 21.92
CA TRP A 81 3.92 1.78 22.64
C TRP A 81 3.40 0.37 22.95
N HIS A 82 3.44 -0.56 21.98
CA HIS A 82 3.02 -1.95 22.22
C HIS A 82 3.83 -2.66 23.31
N THR A 83 5.09 -2.26 23.50
CA THR A 83 5.98 -2.88 24.49
C THR A 83 5.87 -2.21 25.86
N SER A 84 5.91 -0.87 25.89
CA SER A 84 6.03 -0.06 27.11
C SER A 84 4.70 0.53 27.59
N HIS A 85 3.65 0.50 26.77
CA HIS A 85 2.37 1.18 26.98
C HIS A 85 2.49 2.71 27.20
N ASP A 86 3.59 3.30 26.71
CA ASP A 86 3.82 4.74 26.75
C ASP A 86 2.90 5.49 25.77
N TYR A 87 1.98 6.27 26.31
CA TYR A 87 1.01 7.04 25.53
C TYR A 87 1.65 8.22 24.76
N ASP A 88 2.80 8.74 25.21
CA ASP A 88 3.48 9.83 24.51
C ASP A 88 4.02 9.35 23.16
N ALA A 89 4.54 8.12 23.11
CA ALA A 89 4.93 7.47 21.87
C ALA A 89 3.75 7.33 20.90
N LEU A 90 2.56 6.98 21.41
CA LEU A 90 1.33 6.86 20.62
C LEU A 90 0.85 8.22 20.07
N ILE A 91 0.85 9.26 20.90
CA ILE A 91 0.48 10.63 20.50
C ILE A 91 1.44 11.12 19.41
N THR A 92 2.74 10.92 19.61
CA THR A 92 3.77 11.30 18.64
C THR A 92 3.60 10.55 17.32
N ALA A 93 3.33 9.24 17.37
CA ALA A 93 3.06 8.42 16.19
C ALA A 93 1.83 8.93 15.41
N SER A 94 0.75 9.27 16.12
CA SER A 94 -0.47 9.82 15.54
C SER A 94 -0.21 11.15 14.82
N ASN A 95 0.54 12.06 15.46
CA ASN A 95 0.89 13.35 14.88
C ASN A 95 1.78 13.23 13.64
N LEU A 96 2.79 12.35 13.67
CA LEU A 96 3.63 12.06 12.50
C LEU A 96 2.82 11.45 11.37
N TYR A 97 1.88 10.57 11.68
CA TYR A 97 1.03 9.91 10.69
C TYR A 97 0.07 10.89 9.99
N LYS A 98 -0.48 11.89 10.70
CA LYS A 98 -1.27 12.98 10.08
C LYS A 98 -0.48 13.77 9.03
N HIS A 99 0.84 13.88 9.21
CA HIS A 99 1.74 14.65 8.34
C HIS A 99 2.55 13.77 7.38
N LEU A 100 2.20 12.49 7.23
CA LEU A 100 3.00 11.51 6.51
C LEU A 100 3.39 11.95 5.09
N ARG A 101 2.43 12.55 4.36
CA ARG A 101 2.58 12.96 2.95
C ARG A 101 3.04 14.41 2.78
N LYS A 102 3.06 15.20 3.85
CA LYS A 102 3.40 16.62 3.78
C LYS A 102 4.92 16.79 3.68
N PRO A 103 5.44 17.77 2.93
CA PRO A 103 6.86 18.09 2.97
C PRO A 103 7.28 18.52 4.40
N TYR A 104 8.58 18.51 4.68
CA TYR A 104 9.11 19.15 5.88
C TYR A 104 9.42 20.62 5.57
N TYR A 105 9.12 21.48 6.53
CA TYR A 105 9.49 22.89 6.50
C TYR A 105 10.45 23.12 7.66
N VAL A 106 11.71 23.42 7.35
CA VAL A 106 12.74 23.72 8.34
C VAL A 106 12.97 25.22 8.31
N LYS A 107 12.70 25.87 9.43
CA LYS A 107 12.96 27.30 9.62
C LYS A 107 14.23 27.46 10.42
N VAL A 108 15.21 28.17 9.85
CA VAL A 108 16.48 28.49 10.48
C VAL A 108 16.48 29.96 10.82
N ARG A 109 16.87 30.29 12.06
CA ARG A 109 17.02 31.68 12.52
C ARG A 109 18.48 31.92 12.85
N ILE A 110 19.09 32.90 12.19
CA ILE A 110 20.47 33.32 12.42
C ILE A 110 20.42 34.84 12.67
N GLY A 111 20.62 35.26 13.92
CA GLY A 111 20.40 36.64 14.35
C GLY A 111 18.97 37.14 14.07
N ASN A 112 18.86 38.21 13.27
CA ASN A 112 17.59 38.81 12.82
C ASN A 112 17.09 38.27 11.48
N GLN A 113 17.80 37.32 10.87
CA GLN A 113 17.44 36.77 9.58
C GLN A 113 16.79 35.41 9.73
N HIS A 114 15.84 35.12 8.84
CA HIS A 114 15.08 33.89 8.79
C HIS A 114 15.24 33.24 7.42
N LEU A 115 15.55 31.95 7.41
CA LEU A 115 15.60 31.13 6.21
C LEU A 115 14.61 29.99 6.35
N SER A 116 13.89 29.69 5.27
CA SER A 116 12.93 28.58 5.23
C SER A 116 13.33 27.61 4.13
N PHE A 117 13.61 26.36 4.52
CA PHE A 117 13.94 25.27 3.60
C PHE A 117 12.81 24.25 3.54
N THR A 118 12.47 23.81 2.33
CA THR A 118 11.42 22.80 2.10
C THR A 118 12.05 21.49 1.64
N TYR A 119 11.69 20.39 2.31
CA TYR A 119 12.17 19.05 1.98
C TYR A 119 11.03 18.09 1.62
N PRO A 120 11.23 17.15 0.69
CA PRO A 120 10.20 16.18 0.31
C PRO A 120 9.72 15.29 1.47
N ALA A 121 8.49 14.78 1.39
CA ALA A 121 7.94 13.86 2.38
C ALA A 121 8.61 12.47 2.39
N THR A 122 9.40 12.16 1.37
CA THR A 122 10.16 10.91 1.24
C THR A 122 11.40 10.89 2.12
N VAL A 123 11.87 12.05 2.58
CA VAL A 123 13.07 12.17 3.43
C VAL A 123 12.82 11.56 4.80
N GLY A 124 13.75 10.71 5.24
CA GLY A 124 13.73 10.09 6.56
C GLY A 124 13.78 11.13 7.68
N VAL A 125 13.03 10.89 8.77
CA VAL A 125 12.98 11.81 9.91
C VAL A 125 14.37 12.04 10.50
N ASN A 126 15.19 10.98 10.62
CA ASN A 126 16.54 11.06 11.15
C ASN A 126 17.43 12.04 10.37
N ILE A 127 17.30 12.09 9.03
CA ILE A 127 18.07 13.02 8.20
C ILE A 127 17.65 14.46 8.49
N ILE A 128 16.35 14.70 8.72
CA ILE A 128 15.85 16.02 9.10
C ILE A 128 16.32 16.40 10.51
N GLU A 129 16.34 15.47 11.46
CA GLU A 129 16.86 15.69 12.82
C GLU A 129 18.37 16.03 12.80
N GLU A 130 19.16 15.32 12.00
CA GLU A 130 20.58 15.61 11.76
C GLU A 130 20.77 16.99 11.13
N LEU A 131 19.99 17.32 10.10
CA LEU A 131 20.01 18.62 9.44
C LEU A 131 19.69 19.77 10.39
N VAL A 132 18.64 19.63 11.20
CA VAL A 132 18.28 20.63 12.22
C VAL A 132 19.42 20.82 13.22
N SER A 133 20.09 19.73 13.61
CA SER A 133 21.25 19.79 14.51
C SER A 133 22.44 20.52 13.88
N LEU A 134 22.69 20.32 12.58
CA LEU A 134 23.72 21.05 11.83
C LEU A 134 23.37 22.55 11.69
N TYR A 135 22.11 22.88 11.40
CA TYR A 135 21.66 24.27 11.32
C TYR A 135 21.81 25.03 12.63
N HIS A 136 21.67 24.35 13.77
CA HIS A 136 21.91 24.96 15.08
C HIS A 136 23.36 25.38 15.31
N GLN A 137 24.30 24.80 14.57
CA GLN A 137 25.73 25.13 14.66
C GLN A 137 26.14 26.24 13.67
N CYS A 138 25.24 26.68 12.80
CA CYS A 138 25.52 27.74 11.84
C CYS A 138 25.50 29.12 12.54
N HIS A 139 26.54 29.90 12.27
CA HIS A 139 26.64 31.28 12.72
C HIS A 139 26.40 32.28 11.59
N GLU A 140 26.62 31.86 10.34
CA GLU A 140 26.38 32.66 9.16
C GLU A 140 25.30 32.04 8.25
N ILE A 141 24.62 32.90 7.48
CA ILE A 141 23.66 32.46 6.45
C ILE A 141 24.34 31.58 5.41
N ALA A 142 25.57 31.92 5.04
CA ALA A 142 26.33 31.21 4.01
C ALA A 142 26.48 29.72 4.39
N ASP A 143 26.73 29.41 5.67
CA ASP A 143 26.85 28.04 6.17
C ASP A 143 25.54 27.27 6.01
N ALA A 144 24.40 27.90 6.34
CA ALA A 144 23.10 27.28 6.22
C ALA A 144 22.74 26.98 4.76
N ILE A 145 23.08 27.88 3.83
CA ILE A 145 22.90 27.66 2.40
C ILE A 145 23.82 26.53 1.91
N ALA A 146 25.09 26.53 2.31
CA ALA A 146 26.05 25.51 1.91
C ALA A 146 25.66 24.10 2.39
N ILE A 147 25.20 23.97 3.64
CA ILE A 147 24.69 22.71 4.19
C ILE A 147 23.45 22.24 3.43
N HIS A 148 22.57 23.18 3.08
CA HIS A 148 21.39 22.87 2.29
C HIS A 148 21.76 22.34 0.91
N ASP A 149 22.70 22.99 0.21
CA ASP A 149 23.16 22.60 -1.12
C ASP A 149 23.89 21.25 -1.12
N LEU A 150 24.71 20.97 -0.09
CA LEU A 150 25.31 19.67 0.12
C LEU A 150 24.27 18.56 0.28
N CYS A 151 23.23 18.82 1.06
CA CYS A 151 22.13 17.88 1.23
C CYS A 151 21.31 17.69 -0.04
N ARG A 152 21.15 18.74 -0.84
CA ARG A 152 20.56 18.64 -2.18
C ARG A 152 21.38 17.75 -3.10
N GLN A 153 22.70 17.91 -3.15
CA GLN A 153 23.55 17.07 -3.99
C GLN A 153 23.55 15.60 -3.54
N ARG A 154 23.59 15.37 -2.23
CA ARG A 154 23.66 14.03 -1.64
C ARG A 154 22.36 13.24 -1.78
N TYR A 155 21.22 13.91 -1.72
CA TYR A 155 19.92 13.25 -1.66
C TYR A 155 18.97 13.59 -2.81
N GLY A 156 19.35 14.50 -3.72
CA GLY A 156 18.65 14.80 -4.96
C GLY A 156 17.33 15.57 -4.79
N PHE A 157 17.26 16.51 -3.86
CA PHE A 157 16.02 17.29 -3.59
C PHE A 157 15.97 18.62 -4.37
N GLY A 158 14.82 18.98 -4.93
CA GLY A 158 14.56 20.32 -5.50
C GLY A 158 13.70 21.17 -4.56
N TYR A 159 13.86 22.50 -4.58
CA TYR A 159 13.08 23.41 -3.74
C TYR A 159 12.92 24.82 -4.33
N GLU A 160 11.97 25.56 -3.78
CA GLU A 160 11.76 27.01 -3.92
C GLU A 160 12.31 27.69 -2.66
N VAL A 161 13.20 28.68 -2.82
CA VAL A 161 13.65 29.56 -1.74
C VAL A 161 12.59 30.64 -1.57
N HIS A 162 12.00 30.76 -0.39
CA HIS A 162 11.23 31.95 -0.03
C HIS A 162 12.07 32.79 0.91
N CYS A 163 12.63 33.88 0.38
CA CYS A 163 13.24 34.97 1.13
C CYS A 163 12.14 35.89 1.69
#